data_AF-A0A5C6W5J9-F1
#
_entry.id   AF-A0A5C6W5J9-F1
#
_cell.length_a   1.000
_cell.length_b   1.000
_cell.length_c   1.000
_cell.angle_alpha   90.00
_cell.angle_beta   90.00
_cell.angle_gamma   90.00
#
_symmetry.space_group_name_H-M   'P 1'
#
loop_
_entity.id
_entity.type
_entity.pdbx_description
1 polymer ?
#
loop_
_entity_poly.entity_id
_entity_poly.type
_entity_poly.pdbx_seq_one_letter_code
_entity_poly.pdbx_strand_id
1 'polypeptide(L)'
;MIRVEVSNMNLIMSSRELFLILDDCKKRFESINQKPEKTEELFYQDVKPMFELALDKVQMWKPLAEEWVKMNKPKYIHSAQIDSTIDNIEQIVLQSFYKDINKQRFHNLYNSVEYVLSSILSEIECSQ
;
A
#
# COMPACT_ATOMS: atom_id res chain seq x y z
N MET A 1 1.54 28.05 3.12
CA MET A 1 0.39 27.54 3.87
C MET A 1 -0.52 26.72 2.96
N ILE A 2 -1.24 27.32 2.01
CA ILE A 2 -2.16 26.62 1.08
C ILE A 2 -1.52 25.43 0.33
N ARG A 3 -0.30 25.56 -0.21
CA ARG A 3 0.36 24.44 -0.92
C ARG A 3 0.64 23.22 -0.04
N VAL A 4 0.98 23.44 1.23
CA VAL A 4 1.29 22.36 2.18
C VAL A 4 0.01 21.63 2.61
N GLU A 5 -1.07 22.37 2.83
CA GLU A 5 -2.40 21.79 3.13
C GLU A 5 -2.89 20.89 1.99
N VAL A 6 -2.74 21.34 0.74
CA VAL A 6 -3.09 20.54 -0.45
C VAL A 6 -2.22 19.28 -0.54
N SER A 7 -0.91 19.38 -0.34
CA SER A 7 -0.02 18.20 -0.34
C SER A 7 -0.38 17.19 0.75
N ASN A 8 -0.67 17.65 1.97
CA ASN A 8 -1.10 16.79 3.07
C ASN A 8 -2.44 16.11 2.79
N MET A 9 -3.40 16.85 2.22
CA MET A 9 -4.69 16.28 1.82
C MET A 9 -4.51 15.18 0.76
N ASN A 10 -3.67 15.40 -0.26
CA ASN A 10 -3.38 14.39 -1.27
C ASN A 10 -2.66 13.16 -0.69
N LEU A 11 -1.76 13.37 0.27
CA LEU A 11 -1.09 12.28 0.98
C LEU A 11 -2.07 11.44 1.81
N ILE A 12 -2.99 12.09 2.52
CA ILE A 12 -4.06 11.41 3.27
C ILE A 12 -4.94 10.60 2.31
N MET A 13 -5.40 11.22 1.22
CA MET A 13 -6.31 10.58 0.27
C MET A 13 -5.66 9.37 -0.40
N SER A 14 -4.45 9.52 -0.93
CA SER A 14 -3.72 8.40 -1.56
C SER A 14 -3.39 7.29 -0.55
N SER A 15 -3.06 7.62 0.70
CA SER A 15 -2.85 6.62 1.77
C SER A 15 -4.12 5.82 2.06
N ARG A 16 -5.28 6.47 2.11
CA ARG A 16 -6.58 5.81 2.33
C ARG A 16 -6.99 4.94 1.14
N GLU A 17 -6.77 5.42 -0.08
CA GLU A 17 -7.03 4.64 -1.31
C GLU A 17 -6.16 3.37 -1.35
N LEU A 18 -4.87 3.48 -1.04
CA LEU A 18 -3.98 2.32 -0.90
C LEU A 18 -4.50 1.35 0.15
N PHE A 19 -4.93 1.84 1.32
CA PHE A 19 -5.52 0.99 2.35
C PHE A 19 -6.72 0.17 1.85
N LEU A 20 -7.66 0.80 1.15
CA LEU A 20 -8.84 0.12 0.60
C LEU A 20 -8.45 -0.98 -0.39
N ILE A 21 -7.51 -0.69 -1.30
CA ILE A 21 -7.00 -1.66 -2.28
C ILE A 21 -6.35 -2.86 -1.58
N LEU A 22 -5.53 -2.60 -0.55
CA LEU A 22 -4.81 -3.65 0.17
C LEU A 22 -5.75 -4.49 1.05
N ASP A 23 -6.78 -3.89 1.64
CA ASP A 23 -7.81 -4.62 2.39
C ASP A 23 -8.58 -5.58 1.47
N ASP A 24 -8.91 -5.15 0.26
CA ASP A 24 -9.53 -6.02 -0.75
C ASP A 24 -8.58 -7.15 -1.19
N CYS A 25 -7.27 -6.86 -1.32
CA CYS A 25 -6.25 -7.89 -1.55
C CYS A 25 -6.17 -8.89 -0.40
N LYS A 26 -6.24 -8.42 0.85
CA LYS A 26 -6.23 -9.28 2.04
C LYS A 26 -7.46 -10.18 2.09
N LYS A 27 -8.67 -9.62 1.90
CA LYS A 27 -9.92 -10.40 1.83
C LYS A 27 -9.85 -11.48 0.76
N ARG A 28 -9.37 -11.12 -0.44
CA ARG A 28 -9.17 -12.07 -1.55
C ARG A 28 -8.21 -13.19 -1.13
N PHE A 29 -7.03 -12.86 -0.62
CA PHE A 29 -6.04 -13.84 -0.17
C PHE A 29 -6.61 -14.82 0.87
N GLU A 30 -7.38 -14.30 1.83
CA GLU A 30 -7.99 -15.07 2.93
C GLU A 30 -9.15 -15.95 2.45
N SER A 31 -9.89 -15.53 1.42
CA SER A 31 -11.00 -16.29 0.84
C SER A 31 -10.56 -17.48 -0.02
N ILE A 32 -9.36 -17.44 -0.58
CA ILE A 32 -8.83 -18.50 -1.45
C ILE A 32 -8.37 -19.68 -0.60
N ASN A 33 -9.08 -20.81 -0.68
CA ASN A 33 -8.74 -22.04 0.03
C ASN A 33 -7.68 -22.89 -0.70
N GLN A 34 -7.60 -22.78 -2.02
CA GLN A 34 -6.67 -23.55 -2.85
C GLN A 34 -5.95 -22.62 -3.83
N LYS A 35 -4.65 -22.86 -4.03
CA LYS A 35 -3.82 -22.05 -4.90
C LYS A 35 -4.37 -22.06 -6.34
N PRO A 36 -4.68 -20.89 -6.95
CA PRO A 36 -5.16 -20.84 -8.32
C PRO A 36 -4.07 -21.25 -9.31
N GLU A 37 -4.50 -21.76 -10.47
CA GLU A 37 -3.59 -21.94 -11.60
C GLU A 37 -3.20 -20.56 -12.18
N LYS A 38 -1.95 -20.44 -12.61
CA LYS A 38 -1.43 -19.20 -13.21
C LYS A 38 -1.70 -19.21 -14.71
N THR A 39 -2.87 -18.73 -15.10
CA THR A 39 -3.26 -18.61 -16.51
C THR A 39 -3.00 -17.20 -17.04
N GLU A 40 -2.86 -17.06 -18.37
CA GLU A 40 -2.83 -15.74 -19.02
C GLU A 40 -4.13 -14.97 -18.76
N GLU A 41 -5.27 -15.67 -18.76
CA GLU A 41 -6.57 -15.08 -18.46
C GLU A 41 -6.60 -14.41 -17.08
N LEU A 42 -6.18 -15.13 -16.03
CA LEU A 42 -6.07 -14.59 -14.66
C LEU A 42 -5.13 -13.37 -14.63
N PHE A 43 -4.02 -13.43 -15.37
CA PHE A 43 -3.09 -12.30 -15.43
C PHE A 43 -3.74 -11.06 -16.06
N TYR A 44 -4.30 -11.18 -17.26
CA TYR A 44 -4.80 -10.03 -18.01
C TYR A 44 -6.14 -9.49 -17.50
N GLN A 45 -7.03 -10.35 -16.99
CA GLN A 45 -8.36 -9.93 -16.53
C GLN A 45 -8.35 -9.44 -15.08
N ASP A 46 -7.52 -10.03 -14.20
CA ASP A 46 -7.60 -9.78 -12.76
C ASP A 46 -6.32 -9.14 -12.20
N VAL A 47 -5.16 -9.79 -12.41
CA VAL A 47 -3.91 -9.40 -11.74
C VAL A 47 -3.41 -8.06 -12.26
N LYS A 48 -3.30 -7.92 -13.59
CA LYS A 48 -2.76 -6.72 -14.24
C LYS A 48 -3.60 -5.47 -13.90
N PRO A 49 -4.95 -5.47 -14.03
CA PRO A 49 -5.74 -4.29 -13.67
C PRO A 49 -5.61 -3.88 -12.20
N MET A 50 -5.57 -4.85 -11.28
CA MET A 50 -5.38 -4.56 -9.84
C MET A 50 -3.98 -4.02 -9.55
N PHE A 51 -2.95 -4.57 -10.22
CA PHE A 51 -1.58 -4.11 -10.09
C PHE A 51 -1.41 -2.68 -10.63
N GLU A 52 -1.97 -2.40 -11.80
CA GLU A 52 -1.96 -1.05 -12.39
C GLU A 52 -2.71 -0.04 -11.53
N LEU A 53 -3.86 -0.42 -10.95
CA LEU A 53 -4.59 0.42 -10.00
C LEU A 53 -3.75 0.74 -8.76
N ALA A 54 -3.12 -0.27 -8.14
CA ALA A 54 -2.25 -0.04 -6.99
C ALA A 54 -1.04 0.84 -7.34
N LEU A 55 -0.44 0.62 -8.51
CA LEU A 55 0.72 1.38 -8.97
C LEU A 55 0.39 2.86 -9.20
N ASP A 56 -0.77 3.17 -9.78
CA ASP A 56 -1.25 4.55 -9.92
C ASP A 56 -1.31 5.27 -8.57
N LYS A 57 -1.86 4.60 -7.55
CA LYS A 57 -1.93 5.15 -6.19
C LYS A 57 -0.55 5.31 -5.55
N VAL A 58 0.34 4.35 -5.74
CA VAL A 58 1.73 4.43 -5.30
C VAL A 58 2.46 5.62 -5.95
N GLN A 59 2.26 5.86 -7.24
CA GLN A 59 2.90 6.97 -7.96
C GLN A 59 2.48 8.34 -7.44
N MET A 60 1.22 8.47 -7.00
CA MET A 60 0.76 9.68 -6.31
C MET A 60 1.29 9.77 -4.88
N TRP A 61 1.27 8.66 -4.14
CA TRP A 61 1.62 8.61 -2.73
C TRP A 61 3.12 8.80 -2.46
N LYS A 62 3.99 8.12 -3.22
CA LYS A 62 5.45 8.09 -2.98
C LYS A 62 6.08 9.48 -2.82
N PRO A 63 5.99 10.40 -3.81
CA PRO A 63 6.68 11.69 -3.70
C PRO A 63 6.17 12.51 -2.52
N LEU A 64 4.87 12.42 -2.21
CA LEU A 64 4.25 13.12 -1.09
C LEU A 64 4.74 12.55 0.25
N ALA A 65 4.82 11.22 0.36
CA ALA A 65 5.30 10.55 1.56
C ALA A 65 6.79 10.82 1.81
N GLU A 66 7.63 10.79 0.77
CA GLU A 66 9.05 11.12 0.85
C GLU A 66 9.28 12.56 1.31
N GLU A 67 8.56 13.52 0.70
CA GLU A 67 8.62 14.92 1.10
C GLU A 67 8.14 15.10 2.55
N TRP A 68 7.03 14.46 2.92
CA TRP A 68 6.49 14.54 4.27
C TRP A 68 7.45 13.99 5.32
N VAL A 69 8.06 12.82 5.10
CA VAL A 69 9.07 12.23 6.01
C VAL A 69 10.28 13.16 6.15
N LYS A 70 10.75 13.73 5.04
CA LYS A 70 11.90 14.65 5.04
C LYS A 70 11.63 15.92 5.85
N MET A 71 10.42 16.48 5.72
CA MET A 71 10.03 17.75 6.36
C MET A 71 9.65 17.58 7.83
N ASN A 72 8.87 16.55 8.17
CA ASN A 72 8.32 16.36 9.50
C ASN A 72 9.20 15.49 10.41
N LYS A 73 10.11 14.69 9.84
CA LYS A 73 11.03 13.80 10.57
C LYS A 73 10.30 12.98 11.65
N PRO A 74 9.26 12.23 11.27
CA PRO A 74 8.48 11.45 12.21
C PRO A 74 9.37 10.46 12.96
N LYS A 75 9.05 10.21 14.23
CA LYS A 75 9.92 9.46 15.14
C LYS A 75 10.19 8.02 14.70
N TYR A 76 9.24 7.39 14.01
CA TYR A 76 9.26 5.96 13.70
C TYR A 76 9.19 5.62 12.20
N ILE A 77 9.19 6.63 11.32
CA ILE A 77 9.14 6.44 9.87
C ILE A 77 10.38 7.07 9.22
N HIS A 78 11.16 6.27 8.51
CA HIS A 78 12.35 6.68 7.78
C HIS A 78 12.17 6.45 6.28
N SER A 79 12.92 7.17 5.44
CA SER A 79 12.79 7.08 3.97
C SER A 79 12.94 5.66 3.42
N ALA A 80 13.81 4.83 4.00
CA ALA A 80 13.97 3.42 3.58
C ALA A 80 12.69 2.57 3.76
N GLN A 81 11.81 2.96 4.69
CA GLN A 81 10.52 2.29 4.86
C GLN A 81 9.55 2.64 3.74
N ILE A 82 9.68 3.81 3.08
CA ILE A 82 8.82 4.20 1.95
C ILE A 82 9.05 3.28 0.76
N ASP A 83 10.31 3.05 0.38
CA ASP A 83 10.64 2.12 -0.70
C ASP A 83 10.20 0.69 -0.36
N SER A 84 10.48 0.23 0.88
CA SER A 84 10.04 -1.10 1.34
C SER A 84 8.52 -1.25 1.34
N THR A 85 7.77 -0.18 1.63
CA THR A 85 6.31 -0.17 1.58
C THR A 85 5.80 -0.40 0.16
N ILE A 86 6.45 0.20 -0.85
CA ILE A 86 6.09 0.02 -2.25
C ILE A 86 6.29 -1.42 -2.69
N ASP A 87 7.47 -1.99 -2.41
CA ASP A 87 7.76 -3.39 -2.73
C ASP A 87 6.75 -4.33 -2.05
N ASN A 88 6.39 -4.05 -0.80
CA ASN A 88 5.40 -4.84 -0.06
C ASN A 88 4.00 -4.70 -0.67
N ILE A 89 3.58 -3.52 -1.14
CA ILE A 89 2.29 -3.31 -1.83
C ILE A 89 2.22 -4.19 -3.08
N GLU A 90 3.26 -4.16 -3.92
CA GLU A 90 3.33 -5.00 -5.12
C GLU A 90 3.20 -6.49 -4.78
N GLN A 91 3.93 -6.95 -3.76
CA GLN A 91 3.83 -8.33 -3.29
C GLN A 91 2.43 -8.66 -2.74
N ILE A 92 1.80 -7.79 -1.96
CA ILE A 92 0.44 -8.02 -1.44
C ILE A 92 -0.55 -8.21 -2.59
N VAL A 93 -0.49 -7.36 -3.62
CA VAL A 93 -1.37 -7.46 -4.79
C VAL A 93 -1.16 -8.80 -5.48
N LEU A 94 0.07 -9.13 -5.87
CA LEU A 94 0.38 -10.37 -6.60
C LEU A 94 0.00 -11.61 -5.78
N GLN A 95 0.36 -11.62 -4.49
CA GLN A 95 0.12 -12.76 -3.63
C GLN A 95 -1.36 -12.94 -3.31
N SER A 96 -2.18 -11.87 -3.37
CA SER A 96 -3.63 -11.98 -3.23
C SER A 96 -4.27 -12.86 -4.32
N PHE A 97 -3.68 -12.93 -5.51
CA PHE A 97 -4.16 -13.79 -6.60
C PHE A 97 -3.43 -15.14 -6.63
N TYR A 98 -2.10 -15.12 -6.56
CA TYR A 98 -1.31 -16.33 -6.82
C TYR A 98 -1.09 -17.22 -5.60
N LYS A 99 -1.23 -16.68 -4.39
CA LYS A 99 -1.08 -17.40 -3.12
C LYS A 99 0.19 -18.28 -3.08
N ASP A 100 1.31 -17.79 -3.59
CA ASP A 100 2.59 -18.51 -3.59
C ASP A 100 3.26 -18.52 -2.20
N ILE A 101 2.78 -17.68 -1.29
CA ILE A 101 3.28 -17.54 0.06
C ILE A 101 2.28 -18.02 1.12
N ASN A 102 2.79 -18.39 2.29
CA ASN A 102 1.94 -18.79 3.41
C ASN A 102 1.21 -17.60 4.06
N LYS A 103 0.20 -17.91 4.87
CA LYS A 103 -0.64 -16.91 5.56
C LYS A 103 0.19 -15.95 6.41
N GLN A 104 1.13 -16.46 7.20
CA GLN A 104 1.97 -15.63 8.07
C GLN A 104 2.77 -14.61 7.26
N ARG A 105 3.40 -15.04 6.17
CA ARG A 105 4.21 -14.17 5.31
C ARG A 105 3.35 -13.08 4.67
N PHE A 106 2.15 -13.42 4.20
CA PHE A 106 1.23 -12.44 3.65
C PHE A 106 0.83 -11.39 4.69
N HIS A 107 0.47 -11.83 5.90
CA HIS A 107 0.09 -10.90 6.98
C HIS A 107 1.25 -10.03 7.42
N ASN A 108 2.48 -10.54 7.41
CA ASN A 108 3.66 -9.72 7.71
C ASN A 108 3.85 -8.59 6.69
N LEU A 109 3.68 -8.87 5.39
CA LEU A 109 3.73 -7.84 4.35
C LEU A 109 2.62 -6.80 4.57
N TYR A 110 1.38 -7.26 4.75
CA TYR A 110 0.22 -6.40 4.98
C TYR A 110 0.40 -5.49 6.20
N ASN A 111 0.75 -6.07 7.35
CA ASN A 111 0.94 -5.32 8.60
C ASN A 111 2.09 -4.31 8.50
N SER A 112 3.14 -4.63 7.73
CA SER A 112 4.25 -3.69 7.49
C SER A 112 3.79 -2.46 6.71
N VAL A 113 2.93 -2.64 5.70
CA VAL A 113 2.38 -1.51 4.92
C VAL A 113 1.37 -0.73 5.74
N GLU A 114 0.45 -1.44 6.41
CA GLU A 114 -0.57 -0.86 7.29
C GLU A 114 0.08 0.05 8.33
N TYR A 115 1.13 -0.40 9.01
CA TYR A 115 1.83 0.41 10.00
C TYR A 115 2.35 1.75 9.45
N VAL A 116 2.96 1.74 8.25
CA VAL A 116 3.50 2.96 7.65
C VAL A 116 2.39 3.93 7.28
N LEU A 117 1.36 3.43 6.57
CA LEU A 117 0.22 4.25 6.16
C LEU A 117 -0.55 4.81 7.37
N SER A 118 -0.81 3.99 8.39
CA SER A 118 -1.53 4.43 9.60
C SER A 118 -0.73 5.44 10.40
N SER A 119 0.60 5.30 10.44
CA SER A 119 1.49 6.24 11.14
C SER A 119 1.47 7.60 10.46
N ILE A 120 1.55 7.64 9.12
CA ILE A 120 1.46 8.89 8.34
C ILE A 120 0.10 9.55 8.58
N LEU A 121 -1.01 8.80 8.45
CA LEU A 121 -2.35 9.33 8.68
C LEU A 121 -2.51 9.89 10.09
N SER A 122 -2.10 9.13 11.10
CA SER A 122 -2.24 9.52 12.50
C SER A 122 -1.42 10.77 12.84
N GLU A 123 -0.19 10.87 12.33
CA GLU A 123 0.65 12.05 12.58
C GLU A 123 0.10 13.30 11.88
N ILE A 124 -0.43 13.19 10.64
CA ILE A 124 -1.00 14.34 9.93
C ILE A 124 -2.33 14.77 10.56
N GLU A 125 -3.19 13.84 10.95
CA GLU A 125 -4.51 14.14 11.52
C GLU A 125 -4.42 14.63 12.97
N CYS A 126 -3.47 14.13 13.77
CA CYS A 126 -3.24 14.62 15.14
C CYS A 126 -2.45 15.93 15.20
N SER A 127 -1.77 16.33 14.12
CA SER A 127 -1.02 17.59 14.03
C SER A 127 -1.85 18.77 13.48
N GLN A 128 -3.16 18.58 13.29
CA GLN A 128 -4.10 19.63 12.85
C GLN A 128 -4.83 20.31 14.02
#